data_AF-A0A8S3R6E4-F1
#
_entry.id   AF-A0A8S3R6E4-F1
#
_cell.length_a   1.000
_cell.length_b   1.000
_cell.length_c   1.000
_cell.angle_alpha   90.00
_cell.angle_beta   90.00
_cell.angle_gamma   90.00
#
_symmetry.space_group_name_H-M   'P 1'
#
loop_
_entity.id
_entity.type
_entity.pdbx_description
1 polymer ?
#
loop_
_entity_poly.entity_id
_entity_poly.type
_entity_poly.pdbx_seq_one_letter_code
_entity_poly.pdbx_strand_id
1 'polypeptide(L)'
;MGFNLFSEVPIALHTLTNREVLNLKHTNLQTNNKTFQQFFDVRNERIEASFQLKLSGNVFRCNCENSDFVLWISKTRIKLDKPARNYTCQLENGTYTNTQKAAENFHEFYDDCFDWVKEMLIPKIENTWKMKMCIEDRDILAGIIRSDAISQSIHESKNIVFVISKSFTEKHGEILRFKEPSMKSTLDICSVLLSLQETSK
;
A
#
# COMPACT_ATOMS: atom_id res chain seq x y z
N MET A 1 24.31 14.98 5.75
CA MET A 1 23.90 15.25 4.36
C MET A 1 22.39 15.37 4.34
N GLY A 2 21.84 16.51 3.93
CA GLY A 2 20.41 16.81 4.07
C GLY A 2 19.56 15.98 3.09
N PHE A 3 18.51 15.36 3.61
CA PHE A 3 17.49 14.68 2.82
C PHE A 3 16.47 15.72 2.35
N ASN A 4 16.11 15.71 1.07
CA ASN A 4 15.02 16.53 0.57
C ASN A 4 13.72 15.72 0.70
N LEU A 5 13.05 15.88 1.83
CA LEU A 5 11.68 15.41 2.02
C LEU A 5 10.73 16.45 1.41
N PHE A 6 9.84 16.04 0.51
CA PHE A 6 8.68 16.88 0.19
C PHE A 6 7.58 16.61 1.22
N SER A 7 7.70 17.24 2.40
CA SER A 7 6.63 17.25 3.40
C SER A 7 5.39 18.03 2.92
N GLU A 8 5.55 18.88 1.90
CA GLU A 8 4.51 19.59 1.17
C GLU A 8 4.94 19.80 -0.29
N VAL A 9 3.97 20.11 -1.17
CA VAL A 9 4.25 20.45 -2.57
C VAL A 9 4.82 21.87 -2.64
N PRO A 10 6.03 22.09 -3.16
CA PRO A 10 6.58 23.44 -3.28
C PRO A 10 5.65 24.38 -4.06
N ILE A 11 5.46 25.60 -3.56
CA ILE A 11 4.65 26.65 -4.22
C ILE A 11 5.07 26.84 -5.68
N ALA A 12 6.38 26.72 -5.98
CA ALA A 12 6.92 26.79 -7.33
C ALA A 12 6.36 25.73 -8.30
N LEU A 13 5.87 24.59 -7.80
CA LEU A 13 5.21 23.58 -8.64
C LEU A 13 3.77 23.98 -9.00
N HIS A 14 3.10 24.78 -8.16
CA HIS A 14 1.75 25.29 -8.45
C HIS A 14 1.74 26.33 -9.57
N THR A 15 2.86 27.03 -9.77
CA THR A 15 3.00 28.07 -10.80
C THR A 15 3.53 27.53 -12.14
N LEU A 16 3.79 26.22 -12.26
CA LEU A 16 4.22 25.59 -13.52
C LEU A 16 3.09 25.62 -14.55
N THR A 17 3.03 26.67 -15.36
CA THR A 17 2.16 26.78 -16.52
C THR A 17 2.75 26.02 -17.71
N ASN A 18 1.96 25.14 -18.33
CA ASN A 18 2.27 24.40 -19.57
C ASN A 18 3.51 23.51 -19.60
N ARG A 19 4.22 23.28 -18.50
CA ARG A 19 5.35 22.33 -18.50
C ARG A 19 4.85 20.89 -18.37
N GLU A 20 4.96 20.15 -19.46
CA GLU A 20 4.64 18.72 -19.50
C GLU A 20 5.65 17.87 -18.73
N VAL A 21 6.87 18.37 -18.48
CA VAL A 21 7.95 17.58 -17.89
C VAL A 21 8.48 18.22 -16.60
N LEU A 22 8.38 17.50 -15.48
CA LEU A 22 9.07 17.80 -14.23
C LEU A 22 10.27 16.86 -14.04
N ASN A 23 11.44 17.44 -13.83
CA ASN A 23 12.68 16.69 -13.63
C ASN A 23 13.15 16.77 -12.18
N LEU A 24 13.10 15.65 -11.47
CA LEU A 24 13.58 15.46 -10.10
C LEU A 24 14.65 14.37 -10.03
N LYS A 25 15.42 14.15 -11.10
CA LYS A 25 16.52 13.17 -11.10
C LYS A 25 17.62 13.57 -10.13
N HIS A 26 18.20 12.60 -9.43
CA HIS A 26 19.35 12.79 -8.51
C HIS A 26 19.14 13.88 -7.45
N THR A 27 17.91 14.08 -6.97
CA THR A 27 17.60 15.10 -5.96
C THR A 27 17.65 14.56 -4.53
N ASN A 28 18.03 13.28 -4.36
CA ASN A 28 17.92 12.54 -3.11
C ASN A 28 16.50 12.61 -2.53
N LEU A 29 15.51 12.54 -3.42
CA LEU A 29 14.12 12.58 -3.04
C LEU A 29 13.78 11.38 -2.17
N GLN A 30 13.35 11.65 -0.94
CA GLN A 30 12.66 10.68 -0.10
C GLN A 30 11.21 11.10 0.00
N THR A 31 10.32 10.23 -0.42
CA THR A 31 8.88 10.49 -0.40
C THR A 31 8.30 9.87 0.85
N ASN A 32 7.29 10.48 1.43
CA ASN A 32 6.42 9.90 2.45
C ASN A 32 5.06 10.63 2.49
N ASN A 33 4.79 11.44 1.45
CA ASN A 33 3.71 12.40 1.47
C ASN A 33 2.65 12.07 0.43
N LYS A 34 1.46 11.72 0.90
CA LYS A 34 0.28 11.44 0.08
C LYS A 34 -0.18 12.68 -0.70
N THR A 35 0.01 13.88 -0.16
CA THR A 35 -0.29 15.16 -0.85
C THR A 35 0.59 15.35 -2.08
N PHE A 36 1.84 14.89 -2.04
CA PHE A 36 2.75 14.92 -3.19
C PHE A 36 2.21 14.05 -4.34
N GLN A 37 1.76 12.83 -4.03
CA GLN A 37 1.19 11.89 -5.01
C GLN A 37 -0.08 12.47 -5.64
N GLN A 38 -1.02 12.94 -4.82
CA GLN A 38 -2.30 13.53 -5.25
C GLN A 38 -2.09 14.74 -6.16
N PHE A 39 -1.11 15.59 -5.86
CA PHE A 39 -0.80 16.75 -6.68
C PHE A 39 -0.44 16.36 -8.12
N PHE A 40 0.40 15.35 -8.32
CA PHE A 40 0.77 14.92 -9.66
C PHE A 40 -0.34 14.17 -10.38
N ASP A 41 -1.14 13.38 -9.67
CA ASP A 41 -2.27 12.68 -10.28
C ASP A 41 -3.30 13.68 -10.81
N VAL A 42 -3.70 14.67 -9.99
CA VAL A 42 -4.60 15.77 -10.41
C VAL A 42 -3.99 16.58 -11.55
N ARG A 43 -2.68 16.86 -11.50
CA ARG A 43 -1.99 17.58 -12.57
C ARG A 43 -2.08 16.80 -13.88
N ASN A 44 -1.76 15.50 -13.85
CA ASN A 44 -1.76 14.62 -15.01
C ASN A 44 -3.14 14.55 -15.67
N GLU A 45 -4.22 14.53 -14.87
CA GLU A 45 -5.59 14.57 -15.37
C GLU A 45 -5.92 15.91 -16.05
N ARG A 46 -5.49 17.04 -15.46
CA ARG A 46 -5.72 18.38 -16.02
C ARG A 46 -5.03 18.65 -17.35
N ILE A 47 -3.93 17.95 -17.65
CA ILE A 47 -3.20 18.07 -18.92
C ILE A 47 -3.29 16.79 -19.74
N GLU A 48 -4.46 16.15 -19.74
CA GLU A 48 -4.81 15.05 -20.65
C GLU A 48 -3.75 13.93 -20.70
N ALA A 49 -3.19 13.58 -19.55
CA ALA A 49 -2.14 12.58 -19.39
C ALA A 49 -0.84 12.85 -20.20
N SER A 50 -0.54 14.11 -20.51
CA SER A 50 0.74 14.49 -21.12
C SER A 50 1.86 14.69 -20.09
N PHE A 51 1.54 14.73 -18.79
CA PHE A 51 2.52 14.97 -17.73
C PHE A 51 3.56 13.85 -17.62
N GLN A 52 4.83 14.25 -17.57
CA GLN A 52 5.99 13.40 -17.37
C GLN A 52 6.74 13.79 -16.11
N LEU A 53 7.00 12.79 -15.27
CA LEU A 53 7.79 12.92 -14.05
C LEU A 53 9.08 12.10 -14.19
N LYS A 54 10.22 12.77 -14.04
CA LYS A 54 11.53 12.12 -14.12
C LYS A 54 12.14 11.95 -12.72
N LEU A 55 12.39 10.70 -12.33
CA LEU A 55 12.78 10.32 -10.96
C LEU A 55 14.07 9.48 -10.90
N SER A 56 14.68 9.14 -12.05
CA SER A 56 15.87 8.28 -12.05
C SER A 56 17.03 8.87 -11.23
N GLY A 57 17.82 8.01 -10.59
CA GLY A 57 18.99 8.44 -9.82
C GLY A 57 18.67 8.88 -8.38
N ASN A 58 17.42 8.74 -7.94
CA ASN A 58 17.05 8.78 -6.53
C ASN A 58 17.12 7.38 -5.92
N VAL A 59 17.40 7.32 -4.62
CA VAL A 59 17.32 6.12 -3.79
C VAL A 59 16.13 6.28 -2.86
N PHE A 60 15.02 5.62 -3.19
CA PHE A 60 13.81 5.65 -2.38
C PHE A 60 13.94 4.71 -1.17
N ARG A 61 13.10 4.89 -0.16
CA ARG A 61 13.00 3.94 0.96
C ARG A 61 11.89 2.93 0.72
N CYS A 62 12.16 1.66 0.99
CA CYS A 62 11.18 0.57 1.01
C CYS A 62 11.02 0.13 2.47
N ASN A 63 10.28 0.93 3.23
CA ASN A 63 9.93 0.71 4.64
C ASN A 63 8.46 1.09 4.86
N CYS A 64 7.95 0.82 6.06
CA CYS A 64 6.55 1.05 6.39
C CYS A 64 6.06 2.48 6.10
N GLU A 65 6.90 3.47 6.37
CA GLU A 65 6.58 4.89 6.17
C GLU A 65 6.42 5.29 4.69
N ASN A 66 7.05 4.55 3.76
CA ASN A 66 7.03 4.87 2.33
C ASN A 66 6.31 3.82 1.47
N SER A 67 5.64 2.86 2.10
CA SER A 67 4.90 1.78 1.45
C SER A 67 3.84 2.29 0.45
N ASP A 68 3.10 3.34 0.82
CA ASP A 68 2.10 3.98 -0.05
C ASP A 68 2.69 4.53 -1.35
N PHE A 69 3.89 5.12 -1.30
CA PHE A 69 4.57 5.61 -2.50
C PHE A 69 5.04 4.46 -3.39
N VAL A 70 5.56 3.39 -2.80
CA VAL A 70 6.02 2.22 -3.55
C VAL A 70 4.86 1.58 -4.32
N LEU A 71 3.68 1.51 -3.70
CA LEU A 71 2.45 1.13 -4.40
C LEU A 71 2.04 2.15 -5.46
N TRP A 72 2.04 3.44 -5.14
CA TRP A 72 1.64 4.50 -6.07
C TRP A 72 2.52 4.51 -7.33
N ILE A 73 3.85 4.47 -7.20
CA ILE A 73 4.77 4.55 -8.34
C ILE A 73 4.64 3.34 -9.26
N SER A 74 4.26 2.17 -8.70
CA SER A 74 3.98 0.96 -9.48
C SER A 74 2.68 1.04 -10.31
N LYS A 75 1.68 1.82 -9.86
CA LYS A 75 0.33 1.85 -10.45
C LYS A 75 -0.06 3.17 -11.13
N THR A 76 0.65 4.28 -10.88
CA THR A 76 0.27 5.61 -11.38
C THR A 76 0.21 5.68 -12.91
N ARG A 77 -0.70 6.52 -13.44
CA ARG A 77 -0.87 6.77 -14.89
C ARG A 77 0.06 7.86 -15.42
N ILE A 78 0.81 8.54 -14.55
CA ILE A 78 1.78 9.56 -14.94
C ILE A 78 2.88 8.92 -15.79
N LYS A 79 3.34 9.61 -16.83
CA LYS A 79 4.47 9.14 -17.65
C LYS A 79 5.76 9.24 -16.82
N LEU A 80 6.34 8.09 -16.50
CA LEU A 80 7.59 8.00 -15.74
C LEU A 80 8.80 7.85 -16.68
N ASP A 81 9.97 8.27 -16.22
CA ASP A 81 11.22 8.15 -17.00
C ASP A 81 11.84 6.73 -17.00
N LYS A 82 11.29 5.81 -16.20
CA LYS A 82 11.60 4.37 -16.24
C LYS A 82 10.34 3.60 -16.62
N PRO A 83 10.25 3.02 -17.84
CA PRO A 83 9.06 2.31 -18.30
C PRO A 83 8.68 1.12 -17.42
N ALA A 84 9.68 0.37 -16.94
CA ALA A 84 9.48 -0.76 -16.04
C ALA A 84 9.24 -0.37 -14.57
N ARG A 85 9.23 0.94 -14.25
CA ARG A 85 9.03 1.45 -12.88
C ARG A 85 10.04 0.91 -11.84
N ASN A 86 11.19 0.44 -12.32
CA ASN A 86 12.28 -0.09 -11.51
C ASN A 86 13.21 1.02 -11.02
N TYR A 87 12.78 1.74 -9.99
CA TYR A 87 13.63 2.71 -9.30
C TYR A 87 14.37 2.06 -8.13
N THR A 88 15.57 2.54 -7.82
CA THR A 88 16.37 2.02 -6.70
C THR A 88 15.64 2.25 -5.39
N CYS A 89 15.53 1.20 -4.59
CA CYS A 89 14.88 1.25 -3.29
C CYS A 89 15.78 0.61 -2.23
N GLN A 90 15.97 1.30 -1.10
CA GLN A 90 16.73 0.81 0.04
C GLN A 90 15.78 0.23 1.09
N LEU A 91 16.06 -0.99 1.53
CA LEU A 91 15.35 -1.69 2.59
C LEU A 91 15.88 -1.26 3.97
N GLU A 92 15.12 -1.57 5.02
CA GLU A 92 15.43 -1.19 6.39
C GLU A 92 16.75 -1.81 6.91
N ASN A 93 17.10 -2.99 6.43
CA ASN A 93 18.39 -3.65 6.69
C ASN A 93 19.57 -3.05 5.90
N GLY A 94 19.36 -1.94 5.17
CA GLY A 94 20.36 -1.25 4.38
C GLY A 94 20.65 -1.84 3.00
N THR A 95 20.09 -3.01 2.68
CA THR A 95 20.22 -3.64 1.35
C THR A 95 19.35 -2.93 0.30
N TYR A 96 19.56 -3.26 -0.97
CA TYR A 96 18.89 -2.60 -2.08
C TYR A 96 18.03 -3.57 -2.90
N THR A 97 16.87 -3.09 -3.31
CA THR A 97 15.95 -3.71 -4.26
C THR A 97 15.48 -2.66 -5.26
N ASN A 98 14.45 -2.96 -6.03
CA ASN A 98 13.76 -1.97 -6.85
C ASN A 98 12.28 -1.83 -6.43
N THR A 99 11.71 -0.66 -6.71
CA THR A 99 10.33 -0.30 -6.33
C THR A 99 9.28 -1.24 -6.92
N GLN A 100 9.49 -1.78 -8.13
CA GLN A 100 8.55 -2.72 -8.73
C GLN A 100 8.55 -4.07 -7.99
N LYS A 101 9.74 -4.64 -7.73
CA LYS A 101 9.88 -5.88 -6.95
C LYS A 101 9.30 -5.73 -5.55
N ALA A 102 9.54 -4.58 -4.91
CA ALA A 102 8.97 -4.29 -3.59
C ALA A 102 7.44 -4.17 -3.61
N ALA A 103 6.87 -3.62 -4.70
CA ALA A 103 5.42 -3.54 -4.87
C ALA A 103 4.78 -4.90 -5.21
N GLU A 104 5.44 -5.74 -6.00
CA GLU A 104 4.96 -7.08 -6.36
C GLU A 104 4.99 -8.06 -5.17
N ASN A 105 6.01 -7.93 -4.30
CA ASN A 105 6.14 -8.75 -3.09
C ASN A 105 5.78 -7.92 -1.85
N PHE A 106 4.72 -7.12 -1.93
CA PHE A 106 4.37 -6.18 -0.87
C PHE A 106 4.15 -6.87 0.49
N HIS A 107 3.52 -8.05 0.48
CA HIS A 107 3.36 -8.85 1.70
C HIS A 107 4.67 -9.33 2.30
N GLU A 108 5.73 -9.54 1.52
CA GLU A 108 7.05 -9.96 2.04
C GLU A 108 7.81 -8.77 2.65
N PHE A 109 7.74 -7.60 2.00
CA PHE A 109 8.56 -6.44 2.38
C PHE A 109 7.94 -5.53 3.45
N TYR A 110 6.63 -5.63 3.68
CA TYR A 110 5.89 -4.70 4.55
C TYR A 110 5.02 -5.42 5.59
N ASP A 111 5.26 -6.71 5.84
CA ASP A 111 4.50 -7.52 6.78
C ASP A 111 4.60 -7.01 8.23
N ASP A 112 5.78 -6.53 8.60
CA ASP A 112 6.11 -6.00 9.93
C ASP A 112 5.45 -4.62 10.17
N CYS A 113 4.92 -3.98 9.13
CA CYS A 113 4.20 -2.72 9.28
C CYS A 113 2.86 -2.86 10.06
N PHE A 114 2.49 -4.08 10.42
CA PHE A 114 1.27 -4.45 11.13
C PHE A 114 1.52 -5.13 12.48
N ASP A 115 2.71 -4.95 13.10
CA ASP A 115 3.11 -5.60 14.35
C ASP A 115 2.04 -5.55 15.45
N TRP A 116 1.36 -4.41 15.63
CA TRP A 116 0.30 -4.29 16.64
C TRP A 116 -0.86 -5.30 16.44
N VAL A 117 -1.14 -5.69 15.19
CA VAL A 117 -2.17 -6.68 14.89
C VAL A 117 -1.71 -8.06 15.35
N LYS A 118 -0.47 -8.44 15.02
CA LYS A 118 0.14 -9.73 15.35
C LYS A 118 0.47 -9.89 16.83
N GLU A 119 0.98 -8.84 17.45
CA GLU A 119 1.51 -8.90 18.81
C GLU A 119 0.49 -8.50 19.88
N MET A 120 -0.52 -7.70 19.54
CA MET A 120 -1.53 -7.26 20.51
C MET A 120 -2.93 -7.75 20.20
N LEU A 121 -3.42 -7.48 18.98
CA LEU A 121 -4.83 -7.76 18.66
C LEU A 121 -5.12 -9.26 18.59
N ILE A 122 -4.31 -10.01 17.84
CA ILE A 122 -4.43 -11.45 17.65
C ILE A 122 -4.38 -12.19 19.02
N PRO A 123 -3.37 -11.98 19.87
CA PRO A 123 -3.30 -12.64 21.17
C PRO A 123 -4.48 -12.28 22.08
N LYS A 124 -5.00 -11.05 22.00
CA LYS A 124 -6.15 -10.64 22.82
C LYS A 124 -7.43 -11.36 22.39
N ILE A 125 -7.66 -11.50 21.08
CA ILE A 125 -8.82 -12.22 20.53
C ILE A 125 -8.77 -13.71 20.90
N GLU A 126 -7.64 -14.38 20.65
CA GLU A 126 -7.51 -15.82 20.88
C GLU A 126 -7.46 -16.16 22.37
N ASN A 127 -6.67 -15.42 23.16
CA ASN A 127 -6.40 -15.81 24.55
C ASN A 127 -7.40 -15.21 25.54
N THR A 128 -7.85 -13.97 25.31
CA THR A 128 -8.79 -13.31 26.24
C THR A 128 -10.22 -13.55 25.84
N TRP A 129 -10.57 -13.35 24.57
CA TRP A 129 -11.95 -13.49 24.09
C TRP A 129 -12.30 -14.92 23.67
N LYS A 130 -11.32 -15.84 23.65
CA LYS A 130 -11.49 -17.26 23.31
C LYS A 130 -12.15 -17.49 21.96
N MET A 131 -11.89 -16.58 21.02
CA MET A 131 -12.39 -16.66 19.65
C MET A 131 -11.29 -17.23 18.76
N LYS A 132 -11.66 -18.15 17.87
CA LYS A 132 -10.75 -18.68 16.86
C LYS A 132 -10.77 -17.73 15.67
N MET A 133 -9.60 -17.43 15.13
CA MET A 133 -9.43 -16.55 13.98
C MET A 133 -8.87 -17.30 12.76
N CYS A 134 -9.33 -16.96 11.56
CA CYS A 134 -8.63 -17.28 10.31
C CYS A 134 -7.80 -16.06 9.92
N ILE A 135 -6.49 -16.22 9.78
CA ILE A 135 -5.56 -15.19 9.31
C ILE A 135 -4.95 -15.72 8.02
N GLU A 136 -5.07 -14.95 6.95
CA GLU A 136 -4.62 -15.36 5.62
C GLU A 136 -3.16 -15.84 5.58
N ASP A 137 -2.24 -15.08 6.17
CA ASP A 137 -0.81 -15.40 6.13
C ASP A 137 -0.41 -16.56 7.09
N ARG A 138 -1.35 -17.07 7.90
CA ARG A 138 -1.11 -18.16 8.86
C ARG A 138 -1.88 -19.44 8.51
N ASP A 139 -3.14 -19.29 8.13
CA ASP A 139 -4.12 -20.38 8.08
C ASP A 139 -4.46 -20.81 6.65
N ILE A 140 -4.10 -20.02 5.62
CA ILE A 140 -4.22 -20.40 4.21
C ILE A 140 -2.90 -21.03 3.74
N LEU A 141 -2.95 -22.33 3.43
CA LEU A 141 -1.78 -23.09 2.97
C LEU A 141 -1.27 -22.62 1.60
N ALA A 142 0.01 -22.83 1.32
CA ALA A 142 0.56 -22.62 -0.01
C ALA A 142 0.08 -23.70 -1.00
N GLY A 143 -0.14 -23.33 -2.27
CA GLY A 143 -0.55 -24.26 -3.33
C GLY A 143 -2.06 -24.36 -3.55
N ILE A 144 -2.88 -23.69 -2.74
CA ILE A 144 -4.31 -23.49 -2.97
C ILE A 144 -4.57 -22.13 -3.65
N ILE A 145 -5.66 -22.05 -4.40
CA ILE A 145 -6.08 -20.82 -5.06
C ILE A 145 -6.53 -19.83 -3.96
N ARG A 146 -5.75 -18.75 -3.80
CA ARG A 146 -5.94 -17.76 -2.72
C ARG A 146 -7.36 -17.19 -2.70
N SER A 147 -7.92 -16.84 -3.85
CA SER A 147 -9.29 -16.29 -3.93
C SER A 147 -10.35 -17.25 -3.41
N ASP A 148 -10.20 -18.54 -3.65
CA ASP A 148 -11.16 -19.56 -3.23
C ASP A 148 -11.02 -19.82 -1.73
N ALA A 149 -9.79 -19.87 -1.23
CA ALA A 149 -9.52 -20.03 0.19
C ALA A 149 -10.04 -18.85 1.02
N ILE A 150 -9.89 -17.62 0.54
CA ILE A 150 -10.48 -16.43 1.17
C ILE A 150 -12.00 -16.52 1.13
N SER A 151 -12.58 -16.84 -0.03
CA SER A 151 -14.04 -16.92 -0.19
C SER A 151 -14.64 -17.97 0.74
N GLN A 152 -14.01 -19.14 0.84
CA GLN A 152 -14.44 -20.20 1.76
C GLN A 152 -14.32 -19.75 3.22
N SER A 153 -13.21 -19.10 3.59
CA SER A 153 -13.01 -18.57 4.95
C SER A 153 -14.10 -17.57 5.31
N ILE A 154 -14.47 -16.67 4.38
CA ILE A 154 -15.59 -15.73 4.53
C ILE A 154 -16.91 -16.46 4.74
N HIS A 155 -17.19 -17.49 3.94
CA HIS A 155 -18.43 -18.26 4.04
C HIS A 155 -18.54 -19.04 5.36
N GLU A 156 -17.44 -19.52 5.90
CA GLU A 156 -17.39 -20.26 7.17
C GLU A 156 -17.28 -19.34 8.41
N SER A 157 -17.11 -18.04 8.20
CA SER A 157 -17.02 -17.05 9.26
C SER A 157 -18.40 -16.65 9.78
N LYS A 158 -18.60 -16.63 11.10
CA LYS A 158 -19.80 -16.02 11.70
C LYS A 158 -19.75 -14.49 11.64
N ASN A 159 -18.56 -13.93 11.82
CA ASN A 159 -18.31 -12.50 11.80
C ASN A 159 -16.99 -12.22 11.09
N ILE A 160 -16.95 -11.12 10.34
CA ILE A 160 -15.76 -10.65 9.63
C ILE A 160 -15.37 -9.32 10.26
N VAL A 161 -14.17 -9.25 10.84
CA VAL A 161 -13.61 -8.00 11.36
C VAL A 161 -12.56 -7.48 10.39
N PHE A 162 -12.73 -6.25 9.94
CA PHE A 162 -11.76 -5.56 9.10
C PHE A 162 -10.86 -4.70 9.98
N VAL A 163 -9.56 -4.98 9.96
CA VAL A 163 -8.56 -4.07 10.52
C VAL A 163 -8.20 -3.05 9.46
N ILE A 164 -8.74 -1.85 9.59
CA ILE A 164 -8.63 -0.80 8.58
C ILE A 164 -7.70 0.30 9.10
N SER A 165 -6.60 0.53 8.41
CA SER A 165 -5.69 1.64 8.71
C SER A 165 -6.31 2.98 8.32
N LYS A 166 -5.82 4.07 8.91
CA LYS A 166 -6.24 5.43 8.52
C LYS A 166 -5.99 5.70 7.02
N SER A 167 -4.87 5.21 6.49
CA SER A 167 -4.51 5.36 5.07
C SER A 167 -5.47 4.62 4.14
N PHE A 168 -5.99 3.45 4.54
CA PHE A 168 -7.00 2.69 3.80
C PHE A 168 -8.31 3.48 3.70
N THR A 169 -8.85 3.97 4.82
CA THR A 169 -10.15 4.66 4.86
C THR A 169 -10.14 5.92 3.99
N GLU A 170 -9.03 6.66 3.98
CA GLU A 170 -8.89 7.86 3.15
C GLU A 170 -8.84 7.56 1.64
N LYS A 171 -8.48 6.32 1.25
CA LYS A 171 -8.27 5.93 -0.16
C LYS A 171 -9.43 5.11 -0.72
N HIS A 172 -10.06 4.30 0.12
CA HIS A 172 -11.12 3.34 -0.26
C HIS A 172 -12.39 3.49 0.58
N GLY A 173 -12.52 4.59 1.33
CA GLY A 173 -13.66 4.84 2.21
C GLY A 173 -15.02 4.83 1.53
N GLU A 174 -15.08 5.04 0.22
CA GLU A 174 -16.32 4.89 -0.56
C GLU A 174 -16.76 3.43 -0.67
N ILE A 175 -15.83 2.49 -0.88
CA ILE A 175 -16.11 1.04 -0.96
C ILE A 175 -16.63 0.52 0.39
N LEU A 176 -16.06 1.02 1.50
CA LEU A 176 -16.49 0.64 2.85
C LEU A 176 -17.89 1.16 3.22
N ARG A 177 -18.42 2.17 2.52
CA ARG A 177 -19.77 2.70 2.75
C ARG A 177 -20.86 1.91 2.04
N PHE A 178 -20.51 1.08 1.05
CA PHE A 178 -21.45 0.17 0.42
C PHE A 178 -21.59 -1.11 1.27
N LYS A 179 -22.70 -1.22 1.98
CA LYS A 179 -23.21 -2.51 2.47
C LYS A 179 -23.74 -3.30 1.27
N GLU A 180 -22.88 -4.03 0.56
CA GLU A 180 -23.35 -5.10 -0.33
C GLU A 180 -22.71 -6.47 -0.02
N PRO A 181 -23.47 -7.57 -0.24
CA PRO A 181 -23.21 -8.88 0.35
C PRO A 181 -22.23 -9.74 -0.46
N SER A 182 -21.63 -9.19 -1.53
CA SER A 182 -20.73 -9.94 -2.40
C SER A 182 -19.40 -9.19 -2.55
N MET A 183 -18.49 -9.40 -1.60
CA MET A 183 -17.07 -9.08 -1.70
C MET A 183 -16.42 -9.88 -2.85
N LYS A 184 -16.72 -9.53 -4.09
CA LYS A 184 -16.05 -10.09 -5.27
C LYS A 184 -15.04 -9.09 -5.79
N SER A 185 -13.81 -9.57 -5.82
CA SER A 185 -12.60 -8.99 -6.39
C SER A 185 -11.80 -8.04 -5.49
N THR A 186 -10.79 -8.64 -4.86
CA THR A 186 -9.42 -8.12 -4.95
C THR A 186 -9.17 -6.80 -4.21
N LEU A 187 -9.36 -6.78 -2.90
CA LEU A 187 -8.73 -5.76 -2.06
C LEU A 187 -7.32 -6.22 -1.68
N ASP A 188 -6.43 -5.89 -2.61
CA ASP A 188 -4.97 -5.98 -2.62
C ASP A 188 -4.32 -5.03 -1.57
N ILE A 189 -4.87 -5.04 -0.37
CA ILE A 189 -4.46 -4.17 0.74
C ILE A 189 -4.43 -5.06 1.96
N CYS A 190 -3.37 -5.00 2.76
CA CYS A 190 -3.22 -5.73 4.03
C CYS A 190 -4.47 -5.59 4.92
N SER A 191 -5.43 -6.45 4.65
CA SER A 191 -6.73 -6.54 5.29
C SER A 191 -6.62 -7.83 6.04
N VAL A 192 -6.20 -7.77 7.30
CA VAL A 192 -6.30 -8.96 8.15
C VAL A 192 -7.79 -9.29 8.20
N LEU A 193 -8.18 -10.33 7.46
CA LEU A 193 -9.55 -10.76 7.31
C LEU A 193 -9.85 -11.63 8.53
N LEU A 194 -10.23 -11.00 9.63
CA LEU A 194 -10.43 -11.68 10.91
C LEU A 194 -11.76 -12.44 10.88
N SER A 195 -11.70 -13.72 10.55
CA SER A 195 -12.81 -14.66 10.64
C SER A 195 -13.00 -15.14 12.08
N LEU A 196 -14.04 -14.74 12.81
CA LEU A 196 -14.27 -15.23 14.18
C LEU A 196 -15.12 -16.52 14.20
N GLN A 197 -14.57 -17.61 14.72
CA GLN A 197 -15.25 -18.87 15.04
C GLN A 197 -15.33 -19.07 16.57
N GLU A 198 -16.49 -19.48 17.11
CA GLU A 198 -16.63 -19.86 18.52
C GLU A 198 -16.06 -21.26 18.78
N THR A 199 -15.45 -21.43 19.94
CA THR A 199 -15.10 -22.75 20.48
C THR A 199 -16.36 -23.37 21.12
N SER A 200 -16.78 -24.55 20.68
CA SER A 200 -17.81 -25.29 21.40
C SER A 200 -17.23 -25.77 22.73
N LYS A 201 -17.99 -25.58 23.82
CA LYS A 201 -17.76 -26.30 25.07
C LYS A 201 -18.01 -27.80 24.89
#